data_AF-A0A7V9IJC7-F1
#
_entry.id   AF-A0A7V9IJC7-F1
#
_cell.length_a   1.000
_cell.length_b   1.000
_cell.length_c   1.000
_cell.angle_alpha   90.00
_cell.angle_beta   90.00
_cell.angle_gamma   90.00
#
_symmetry.space_group_name_H-M   'P 1'
#
loop_
_entity.id
_entity.type
_entity.pdbx_description
1 polymer ?
#
loop_
_entity_poly.entity_id
_entity_poly.type
_entity_poly.pdbx_seq_one_letter_code
_entity_poly.pdbx_strand_id
1 'polypeptide(L)'
;MDLTPRTAPEAAAPSTRRRWVPLLVLGLVVAAGGVLVARFLTSAVDYYCNVDEIGERAGCEKGRSLRVQGTVEDGTIERTDGTTSFVISFN
;
A
#
# COMPACT_ATOMS: atom_id res chain seq x y z
N MET A 1 -34.85 -28.37 62.10
CA MET A 1 -33.74 -27.60 61.51
C MET A 1 -33.12 -28.48 60.45
N ASP A 2 -33.40 -28.19 59.18
CA ASP A 2 -32.93 -28.97 58.04
C ASP A 2 -31.68 -28.29 57.48
N LEU A 3 -30.54 -28.99 57.58
CA LEU A 3 -29.21 -28.49 57.22
C LEU A 3 -28.71 -29.16 55.93
N THR A 4 -29.57 -29.24 54.92
CA THR A 4 -29.17 -29.75 53.62
C THR A 4 -28.23 -28.72 52.94
N PRO A 5 -26.95 -29.06 52.67
CA PRO A 5 -26.03 -28.13 52.02
C PRO A 5 -26.52 -27.85 50.60
N ARG A 6 -26.76 -26.58 50.26
CA ARG A 6 -27.00 -26.19 48.88
C ARG A 6 -25.67 -26.18 48.15
N THR A 7 -25.47 -27.12 47.23
CA THR A 7 -24.35 -27.10 46.30
C THR A 7 -24.41 -25.78 45.53
N ALA A 8 -23.41 -24.92 45.69
CA ALA A 8 -23.30 -23.71 44.88
C ALA A 8 -23.18 -24.12 43.40
N PRO A 9 -23.81 -23.38 42.47
CA PRO A 9 -23.63 -23.67 41.06
C PRO A 9 -22.14 -23.54 40.74
N GLU A 10 -21.59 -24.57 40.10
CA GLU A 10 -20.21 -24.57 39.64
C GLU A 10 -20.01 -23.36 38.71
N ALA A 11 -19.10 -22.46 39.08
CA ALA A 11 -18.82 -21.28 38.29
C ALA A 11 -18.34 -21.73 36.91
N ALA A 12 -19.12 -21.43 35.87
CA ALA A 12 -18.78 -21.80 34.50
C ALA A 12 -17.37 -21.30 34.15
N ALA A 13 -16.49 -22.21 33.76
CA ALA A 13 -15.11 -21.89 33.41
C ALA A 13 -15.09 -20.80 32.31
N PRO A 14 -14.30 -19.73 32.46
CA PRO A 14 -14.28 -18.65 31.49
C PRO A 14 -13.83 -19.18 30.13
N SER A 15 -14.67 -19.02 29.11
CA SER A 15 -14.36 -19.53 27.77
C SER A 15 -13.07 -18.87 27.24
N THR A 16 -12.01 -19.67 27.10
CA THR A 16 -10.70 -19.23 26.58
C THR A 16 -10.75 -18.97 25.07
N ARG A 17 -11.80 -19.48 24.40
CA ARG A 17 -11.94 -19.58 22.95
C ARG A 17 -12.04 -18.24 22.20
N ARG A 18 -12.10 -17.06 22.86
CA ARG A 18 -12.26 -15.77 22.17
C ARG A 18 -11.20 -14.70 22.46
N ARG A 19 -10.18 -14.99 23.28
CA ARG A 19 -9.16 -13.99 23.67
C ARG A 19 -8.15 -13.64 22.56
N TRP A 20 -8.03 -14.49 21.55
CA TRP A 20 -7.16 -14.32 20.38
C TRP A 20 -7.81 -13.51 19.26
N VAL A 21 -9.15 -13.50 19.19
CA VAL A 21 -9.92 -12.68 18.23
C VAL A 21 -9.56 -11.19 18.32
N PRO A 22 -9.54 -10.53 19.50
CA PRO A 22 -9.15 -9.13 19.58
C PRO A 22 -7.69 -8.88 19.19
N LEU A 23 -6.77 -9.82 19.46
CA LEU A 23 -5.38 -9.74 19.01
C LEU A 23 -5.27 -9.84 17.48
N LEU A 24 -6.05 -10.72 16.86
CA LEU A 24 -6.12 -10.85 15.40
C LEU A 24 -6.68 -9.58 14.76
N VAL A 25 -7.75 -9.02 15.32
CA VAL A 25 -8.35 -7.76 14.86
C VAL A 25 -7.34 -6.62 15.01
N LEU A 26 -6.65 -6.52 16.14
CA LEU A 26 -5.61 -5.53 16.35
C LEU A 26 -4.49 -5.67 15.31
N GLY A 27 -4.02 -6.90 15.05
CA GLY A 27 -3.02 -7.18 14.02
C GLY A 27 -3.48 -6.76 12.63
N LEU A 28 -4.74 -7.03 12.27
CA LEU A 28 -5.33 -6.62 10.99
C LEU A 28 -5.39 -5.08 10.86
N VAL A 29 -5.81 -4.38 11.92
CA VAL A 29 -5.87 -2.91 11.93
C VAL A 29 -4.48 -2.30 11.76
N VAL A 30 -3.48 -2.82 12.49
CA VAL A 30 -2.08 -2.36 12.35
C VAL A 30 -1.57 -2.61 10.94
N ALA A 31 -1.83 -3.80 10.37
CA ALA A 31 -1.42 -4.12 9.00
C ALA A 31 -2.09 -3.20 7.97
N ALA A 32 -3.40 -2.98 8.08
CA ALA A 32 -4.14 -2.09 7.17
C ALA A 32 -3.64 -0.64 7.27
N GLY A 33 -3.41 -0.13 8.48
CA GLY A 33 -2.83 1.19 8.71
C GLY A 33 -1.43 1.30 8.11
N GLY A 34 -0.57 0.29 8.31
CA GLY A 34 0.76 0.23 7.71
C GLY A 34 0.75 0.27 6.18
N VAL A 35 -0.17 -0.47 5.54
CA VAL A 35 -0.34 -0.44 4.08
C VAL A 35 -0.75 0.95 3.60
N LEU A 36 -1.69 1.60 4.27
CA LEU A 36 -2.17 2.92 3.87
C LEU A 36 -1.07 3.99 3.96
N VAL A 37 -0.31 3.99 5.06
CA VAL A 37 0.82 4.90 5.24
C VAL A 37 1.91 4.64 4.20
N ALA A 38 2.27 3.37 3.97
CA ALA A 38 3.28 3.01 2.99
C ALA A 38 2.90 3.48 1.58
N ARG A 39 1.64 3.27 1.18
CA ARG A 39 1.09 3.72 -0.11
C ARG A 39 1.09 5.24 -0.26
N PHE A 40 0.70 5.97 0.79
CA PHE A 40 0.73 7.43 0.78
C PHE A 40 2.16 7.97 0.60
N LEU A 41 3.10 7.44 1.38
CA LEU A 41 4.52 7.85 1.30
C LEU A 41 5.15 7.53 -0.07
N THR A 42 4.80 6.40 -0.69
CA THR A 42 5.33 6.06 -2.03
C THR A 42 4.64 6.85 -3.16
N SER A 43 3.38 7.25 -3.01
CA SER A 43 2.66 7.99 -4.05
C SER A 43 3.13 9.44 -4.22
N ALA A 44 3.70 10.05 -3.18
CA ALA A 44 3.99 11.49 -3.16
C ALA A 44 5.43 11.86 -3.55
N VAL A 45 6.28 10.90 -3.82
CA VAL A 45 7.68 11.16 -4.19
C VAL A 45 7.77 11.21 -5.71
N ASP A 46 8.01 12.40 -6.25
CA ASP A 46 8.44 12.59 -7.64
C ASP A 46 9.84 11.95 -7.77
N TYR A 47 9.92 10.78 -8.42
CA TYR A 47 11.20 10.15 -8.73
C TYR A 47 11.76 10.74 -10.04
N TYR A 48 13.06 11.07 -10.03
CA TYR A 48 13.81 11.42 -11.23
C TYR A 48 14.37 10.13 -11.84
N CYS A 49 13.92 9.83 -13.04
CA CYS A 49 14.34 8.65 -13.80
C CYS A 49 14.75 9.08 -15.21
N ASN A 50 15.72 8.38 -15.80
CA ASN A 50 15.92 8.47 -17.24
C ASN A 50 14.83 7.66 -17.95
N VAL A 51 14.61 7.95 -19.24
CA VAL A 51 13.54 7.30 -20.03
C VAL A 51 13.76 5.79 -20.22
N ASP A 52 15.02 5.36 -20.26
CA ASP A 52 15.46 3.97 -20.36
C ASP A 52 15.31 3.19 -19.05
N GLU A 53 15.32 3.86 -17.90
CA GLU A 53 15.16 3.22 -16.59
C GLU A 53 13.69 2.86 -16.26
N ILE A 54 12.73 3.32 -17.07
CA ILE A 54 11.29 3.13 -16.82
C ILE A 54 10.92 1.65 -16.95
N GLY A 55 10.61 1.01 -15.82
CA GLY A 55 10.24 -0.39 -15.72
C GLY A 55 11.40 -1.33 -15.41
N GLU A 56 12.65 -0.84 -15.41
CA GLU A 56 13.82 -1.63 -15.01
C GLU A 56 14.26 -1.33 -13.58
N ARG A 57 14.22 -0.05 -13.18
CA ARG A 57 14.70 0.41 -11.87
C ARG A 57 13.56 0.55 -10.86
N ALA A 58 13.80 0.09 -9.64
CA ALA A 58 12.91 0.32 -8.51
C ALA A 58 12.75 1.83 -8.25
N GLY A 59 11.50 2.31 -8.25
CA GLY A 59 11.14 3.73 -8.21
C GLY A 59 10.68 4.30 -9.55
N CYS A 60 11.02 3.65 -10.67
CA CYS A 60 10.71 4.09 -12.03
C CYS A 60 9.63 3.21 -12.69
N GLU A 61 8.57 2.86 -11.96
CA GLU A 61 7.53 1.96 -12.47
C GLU A 61 6.42 2.67 -13.27
N LYS A 62 5.84 1.93 -14.22
CA LYS A 62 4.64 2.39 -14.96
C LYS A 62 3.47 2.62 -14.00
N GLY A 63 2.68 3.67 -14.25
CA GLY A 63 1.49 4.00 -13.45
C GLY A 63 1.74 4.91 -12.24
N ARG A 64 2.94 5.49 -12.13
CA ARG A 64 3.30 6.49 -11.10
C ARG A 64 3.53 7.86 -11.75
N SER A 65 3.40 8.92 -10.95
CA SER A 65 3.89 10.24 -11.35
C SER A 65 5.41 10.23 -11.30
N LEU A 66 6.06 10.52 -12.42
CA LEU A 66 7.52 10.47 -12.58
C LEU A 66 7.99 11.75 -13.27
N ARG A 67 9.19 12.21 -12.93
CA ARG A 67 9.90 13.23 -13.71
C ARG A 67 10.95 12.52 -14.55
N VAL A 68 10.83 12.65 -15.86
CA VAL A 68 11.68 11.93 -16.82
C VAL A 68 12.66 12.90 -17.46
N GLN A 69 13.94 12.53 -17.48
CA GLN A 69 14.99 13.24 -18.19
C GLN A 69 15.33 12.52 -19.50
N GLY A 70 15.51 13.29 -20.57
CA GLY A 70 15.95 12.80 -21.87
C GLY A 70 16.02 13.91 -22.91
N THR A 71 16.44 13.54 -24.12
CA THR A 71 16.51 14.42 -25.28
C THR A 71 15.38 14.09 -26.24
N VAL A 72 14.73 15.11 -26.78
CA VAL A 72 13.69 14.92 -27.80
C VAL A 72 14.35 14.61 -29.14
N GLU A 73 13.86 13.57 -29.81
CA GLU A 73 14.37 13.17 -31.12
C GLU A 73 13.90 14.13 -32.22
N ASP A 74 14.83 14.50 -33.11
CA ASP A 74 14.55 15.42 -34.20
C ASP A 74 13.50 14.85 -35.17
N GLY A 75 12.62 15.71 -35.68
CA GLY A 75 11.53 15.31 -36.57
C GLY A 75 10.37 14.55 -35.91
N THR A 76 10.40 14.26 -34.60
CA THR A 76 9.33 13.49 -33.91
C THR A 76 8.23 14.34 -33.29
N ILE A 77 8.40 15.66 -33.27
CA ILE A 77 7.43 16.58 -32.65
C ILE A 77 6.22 16.73 -33.56
N GLU A 78 5.10 16.15 -33.12
CA GLU A 78 3.79 16.28 -33.77
C GLU A 78 2.83 17.06 -32.88
N ARG A 79 2.02 17.93 -33.49
CA ARG A 79 1.00 18.73 -32.79
C ARG A 79 -0.35 18.51 -33.46
N THR A 80 -1.27 17.87 -32.75
CA THR A 80 -2.61 17.53 -33.23
C THR A 80 -3.63 17.83 -32.14
N ASP A 81 -4.65 18.63 -32.44
CA ASP A 81 -5.79 18.92 -31.53
C ASP A 81 -5.39 19.33 -30.11
N GLY A 82 -4.37 20.18 -29.97
CA GLY A 82 -3.88 20.66 -28.66
C GLY A 82 -3.02 19.64 -27.90
N THR A 83 -2.79 18.46 -28.47
CA THR A 83 -1.84 17.45 -27.97
C THR A 83 -0.49 17.62 -28.67
N THR A 84 0.60 17.53 -27.91
CA THR A 84 1.97 17.48 -28.47
C THR A 84 2.55 16.10 -28.18
N SER A 85 2.85 15.33 -29.21
CA SER A 85 3.53 14.04 -29.14
C SER A 85 4.96 14.17 -29.65
N PHE A 86 5.87 13.43 -29.04
CA PHE A 86 7.29 13.41 -29.39
C PHE A 86 7.95 12.17 -28.78
N VAL A 87 9.09 11.77 -29.34
CA VAL A 87 9.90 10.67 -28.80
C VAL A 87 11.03 11.25 -27.96
N ILE A 88 11.24 10.70 -26.76
CA ILE A 88 12.35 11.04 -25.87
C ILE A 88 13.27 9.82 -25.77
N SER A 89 14.58 10.03 -25.91
CA SER A 89 15.62 9.03 -25.64
C SER A 89 16.68 9.59 -24.68
N PHE A 90 17.39 8.68 -24.01
CA PHE A 90 18.55 9.00 -23.16
C PHE A 90 19.72 8.12 -23.64
N ASN A 91 20.92 8.69 -23.77
CA ASN A 91 22.15 8.00 -24.17
C ASN A 91 23.02 7.69 -22.95
#